data_AF-A0A966TMF4-F1
#
_entry.id   AF-A0A966TMF4-F1
#
_cell.length_a   1.000
_cell.length_b   1.000
_cell.length_c   1.000
_cell.angle_alpha   90.00
_cell.angle_beta   90.00
_cell.angle_gamma   90.00
#
_symmetry.space_group_name_H-M   'P 1'
#
loop_
_entity.id
_entity.type
_entity.pdbx_description
1 polymer ?
#
loop_
_entity_poly.entity_id
_entity_poly.type
_entity_poly.pdbx_seq_one_letter_code
_entity_poly.pdbx_strand_id
1 'polypeptide(L)'
;IRRVAPAVPVILDAKRGDIGSTAEQYAIEAFERYGADAVTLSPFMGFDSIEPYVKRHGKGAFLLCRTSNPGGDDWQTRRLADVDGQPRLFEHLAHLAQGPWNLNGQLGLVVGATYPDEIARVRDIAPALPLLIPGVGAQGGDAATTLKAGLRKQGDQISGPIIVNSSRAILYASSTKDFAHAARDAALQAHGSLTI
;
A
#
# COMPACT_ATOMS: atom_id res chain seq x y z
N ILE A 1 -1.02 -17.12 -11.61
CA ILE A 1 -0.90 -15.72 -12.09
C ILE A 1 0.21 -15.60 -13.14
N ARG A 2 1.48 -15.90 -12.80
CA ARG A 2 2.63 -15.75 -13.72
C ARG A 2 2.47 -16.41 -15.09
N ARG A 3 1.80 -17.56 -15.18
CA ARG A 3 1.53 -18.24 -16.46
C ARG A 3 0.70 -17.39 -17.44
N VAL A 4 -0.22 -16.56 -16.97
CA VAL A 4 -1.17 -15.80 -17.80
C VAL A 4 -0.86 -14.30 -17.84
N ALA A 5 -0.12 -13.79 -16.86
CA ALA A 5 0.27 -12.38 -16.75
C ALA A 5 1.70 -12.28 -16.17
N PRO A 6 2.73 -12.66 -16.93
CA PRO A 6 4.11 -12.78 -16.40
C PRO A 6 4.71 -11.43 -16.00
N ALA A 7 4.37 -10.36 -16.73
CA ALA A 7 4.91 -9.01 -16.52
C ALA A 7 4.14 -8.18 -15.47
N VAL A 8 3.02 -8.68 -14.95
CA VAL A 8 2.21 -7.94 -13.97
C VAL A 8 2.77 -8.17 -12.57
N PRO A 9 3.13 -7.11 -11.82
CA PRO A 9 3.60 -7.26 -10.45
C PRO A 9 2.53 -7.86 -9.53
N VAL A 10 2.95 -8.74 -8.62
CA VAL A 10 2.07 -9.40 -7.64
C VAL A 10 2.39 -8.89 -6.24
N ILE A 11 1.42 -8.23 -5.61
CA ILE A 11 1.50 -7.82 -4.20
C ILE A 11 0.71 -8.82 -3.35
N LEU A 12 1.39 -9.48 -2.41
CA LEU A 12 0.78 -10.36 -1.43
C LEU A 12 0.29 -9.54 -0.23
N ASP A 13 -1.03 -9.34 -0.13
CA ASP A 13 -1.61 -8.64 1.03
C ASP A 13 -1.73 -9.59 2.24
N ALA A 14 -0.61 -9.82 2.94
CA ALA A 14 -0.51 -10.77 4.07
C ALA A 14 -0.47 -10.13 5.46
N LYS A 15 -0.19 -8.81 5.55
CA LYS A 15 -0.09 -8.03 6.79
C LYS A 15 0.75 -8.70 7.89
N ARG A 16 1.86 -9.36 7.50
CA ARG A 16 2.71 -10.10 8.44
C ARG A 16 3.39 -9.15 9.43
N GLY A 17 3.68 -9.66 10.63
CA GLY A 17 4.44 -8.97 11.66
C GLY A 17 4.88 -10.00 12.69
N ASP A 18 6.17 -10.29 12.72
CA ASP A 18 6.82 -11.20 13.66
C ASP A 18 8.30 -10.84 13.73
N ILE A 19 9.09 -11.46 14.60
CA ILE A 19 10.52 -11.12 14.77
C ILE A 19 11.46 -12.27 14.40
N GLY A 20 12.72 -11.92 14.12
CA GLY A 20 13.83 -12.85 13.99
C GLY A 20 13.56 -13.97 12.97
N SER A 21 13.78 -15.21 13.39
CA SER A 21 13.64 -16.39 12.52
C SER A 21 12.23 -16.60 11.97
N THR A 22 11.19 -16.15 12.68
CA THR A 22 9.81 -16.31 12.20
C THR A 22 9.51 -15.36 11.04
N ALA A 23 9.95 -14.11 11.15
CA ALA A 23 9.86 -13.14 10.06
C ALA A 23 10.64 -13.59 8.81
N GLU A 24 11.80 -14.23 9.02
CA GLU A 24 12.58 -14.81 7.93
C GLU A 24 11.79 -15.90 7.18
N GLN A 25 11.13 -16.81 7.90
CA GLN A 25 10.29 -17.84 7.27
C GLN A 25 9.11 -17.25 6.52
N TYR A 26 8.48 -16.19 7.03
CA TYR A 26 7.42 -15.49 6.31
C TYR A 26 7.92 -14.77 5.05
N ALA A 27 9.14 -14.24 5.07
CA ALA A 27 9.74 -13.63 3.89
C ALA A 27 10.06 -14.70 2.81
N ILE A 28 10.55 -15.88 3.20
CA ILE A 28 10.68 -17.05 2.30
C ILE A 28 9.31 -17.43 1.73
N GLU A 29 8.28 -17.55 2.58
CA GLU A 29 6.92 -17.88 2.16
C GLU A 29 6.42 -16.89 1.08
N ALA A 30 6.52 -15.59 1.35
CA ALA A 30 6.02 -14.55 0.46
C ALA A 30 6.74 -14.54 -0.89
N PHE A 31 8.07 -14.55 -0.88
CA PHE A 31 8.87 -14.24 -2.06
C PHE A 31 9.33 -15.46 -2.86
N GLU A 32 9.50 -16.62 -2.21
CA GLU A 32 9.98 -17.84 -2.86
C GLU A 32 8.82 -18.81 -3.09
N ARG A 33 8.04 -19.13 -2.05
CA ARG A 33 6.92 -20.09 -2.18
C ARG A 33 5.78 -19.52 -3.03
N TYR A 34 5.34 -18.29 -2.75
CA TYR A 34 4.29 -17.65 -3.54
C TYR A 34 4.82 -16.84 -4.73
N GLY A 35 6.11 -16.53 -4.75
CA GLY A 35 6.72 -15.78 -5.86
C GLY A 35 6.20 -14.35 -6.00
N ALA A 36 5.76 -13.73 -4.89
CA ALA A 36 5.29 -12.34 -4.90
C ALA A 36 6.44 -11.37 -5.20
N ASP A 37 6.09 -10.21 -5.74
CA ASP A 37 7.03 -9.09 -5.96
C ASP A 37 7.06 -8.16 -4.76
N ALA A 38 5.94 -8.01 -4.06
CA ALA A 38 5.87 -7.26 -2.82
C ALA A 38 4.92 -7.89 -1.81
N VAL A 39 5.02 -7.49 -0.54
CA VAL A 39 4.17 -7.96 0.55
C VAL A 39 3.70 -6.81 1.44
N THR A 40 2.51 -6.89 2.03
CA THR A 40 2.08 -5.94 3.08
C THR A 40 2.52 -6.41 4.46
N LEU A 41 3.00 -5.48 5.30
CA LEU A 41 3.53 -5.77 6.64
C LEU A 41 2.93 -4.84 7.70
N SER A 42 2.72 -5.37 8.90
CA SER A 42 2.43 -4.59 10.10
C SER A 42 3.73 -4.04 10.68
N PRO A 43 3.89 -2.71 10.85
CA PRO A 43 5.11 -2.13 11.40
C PRO A 43 5.14 -2.06 12.93
N PHE A 44 4.10 -2.59 13.60
CA PHE A 44 3.89 -2.43 15.03
C PHE A 44 5.06 -2.90 15.90
N MET A 45 5.76 -3.96 15.46
CA MET A 45 6.85 -4.57 16.21
C MET A 45 8.22 -3.89 15.97
N GLY A 46 8.29 -2.86 15.12
CA GLY A 46 9.53 -2.14 14.83
C GLY A 46 10.27 -2.63 13.60
N PHE A 47 11.44 -2.02 13.32
CA PHE A 47 12.19 -2.25 12.08
C PHE A 47 12.76 -3.66 11.96
N ASP A 48 13.16 -4.27 13.07
CA ASP A 48 13.68 -5.65 13.13
C ASP A 48 12.64 -6.69 12.66
N SER A 49 11.35 -6.39 12.74
CA SER A 49 10.27 -7.20 12.14
C SER A 49 10.14 -7.04 10.61
N ILE A 50 10.66 -5.94 10.06
CA ILE A 50 10.59 -5.57 8.63
C ILE A 50 11.88 -5.96 7.90
N GLU A 51 13.02 -5.87 8.59
CA GLU A 51 14.36 -6.07 8.06
C GLU A 51 14.52 -7.36 7.22
N PRO A 52 13.99 -8.52 7.63
CA PRO A 52 14.08 -9.76 6.84
C PRO A 52 13.49 -9.64 5.42
N TYR A 53 12.43 -8.85 5.27
CA TYR A 53 11.78 -8.67 3.97
C TYR A 53 12.57 -7.73 3.07
N VAL A 54 13.04 -6.60 3.61
CA VAL A 54 13.75 -5.59 2.82
C VAL A 54 15.19 -5.96 2.50
N LYS A 55 15.81 -6.90 3.21
CA LYS A 55 17.11 -7.47 2.83
C LYS A 55 17.06 -8.28 1.53
N ARG A 56 15.88 -8.70 1.06
CA ARG A 56 15.70 -9.39 -0.21
C ARG A 56 15.63 -8.39 -1.36
N HIS A 57 16.74 -8.27 -2.08
CA HIS A 57 16.85 -7.35 -3.21
C HIS A 57 15.85 -7.69 -4.32
N GLY A 58 15.30 -6.64 -4.97
CA GLY A 58 14.36 -6.77 -6.07
C GLY A 58 12.93 -7.13 -5.64
N LYS A 59 12.64 -7.06 -4.33
CA LYS A 59 11.31 -7.23 -3.74
C LYS A 59 10.84 -5.93 -3.09
N GLY A 60 9.54 -5.79 -2.85
CA GLY A 60 8.94 -4.63 -2.18
C GLY A 60 8.23 -4.99 -0.88
N ALA A 61 8.07 -4.00 0.00
CA ALA A 61 7.25 -4.13 1.20
C ALA A 61 6.38 -2.87 1.39
N PHE A 62 5.09 -3.06 1.65
CA PHE A 62 4.15 -1.98 1.94
C PHE A 62 3.77 -2.02 3.42
N LEU A 63 4.18 -0.99 4.17
CA LEU A 63 3.89 -0.91 5.60
C LEU A 63 2.49 -0.34 5.84
N LEU A 64 1.72 -0.97 6.72
CA LEU A 64 0.41 -0.44 7.13
C LEU A 64 0.59 0.93 7.82
N CYS A 65 0.22 2.01 7.15
CA CYS A 65 0.43 3.38 7.62
C CYS A 65 -0.83 3.99 8.21
N ARG A 66 -1.84 4.22 7.36
CA ARG A 66 -3.13 4.78 7.77
C ARG A 66 -4.24 4.01 7.07
N THR A 67 -4.92 3.11 7.79
CA THR A 67 -5.91 2.21 7.19
C THR A 67 -7.31 2.82 7.17
N SER A 68 -8.17 2.37 6.26
CA SER A 68 -9.52 2.93 6.03
C SER A 68 -10.60 2.47 7.02
N ASN A 69 -10.30 1.51 7.89
CA ASN A 69 -11.28 0.97 8.84
C ASN A 69 -11.48 1.91 10.05
N PRO A 70 -12.67 1.96 10.66
CA PRO A 70 -12.94 2.79 11.85
C PRO A 70 -11.94 2.59 12.99
N GLY A 71 -11.56 1.33 13.28
CA GLY A 71 -10.57 1.02 14.32
C GLY A 71 -9.15 1.52 14.03
N GLY A 72 -8.87 2.09 12.85
CA GLY A 72 -7.61 2.80 12.62
C GLY A 72 -7.47 4.02 13.54
N ASP A 73 -8.59 4.67 13.90
CA ASP A 73 -8.62 5.86 14.76
C ASP A 73 -8.28 5.57 16.23
N ASP A 74 -8.33 4.30 16.63
CA ASP A 74 -8.00 3.90 17.99
C ASP A 74 -6.54 4.26 18.33
N TRP A 75 -5.63 4.05 17.36
CA TRP A 75 -4.18 4.21 17.54
C TRP A 75 -3.51 5.12 16.51
N GLN A 76 -3.84 5.00 15.22
CA GLN A 76 -3.04 5.60 14.14
C GLN A 76 -3.06 7.13 14.17
N THR A 77 -4.15 7.72 14.67
CA THR A 77 -4.35 9.18 14.78
C THR A 77 -3.90 9.76 16.13
N ARG A 78 -3.46 8.92 17.08
CA ARG A 78 -2.96 9.37 18.39
C ARG A 78 -1.63 10.10 18.22
N ARG A 79 -1.43 11.16 19.00
CA ARG A 79 -0.19 11.93 19.02
C ARG A 79 0.86 11.26 19.88
N LEU A 80 2.10 11.25 19.40
CA LEU A 80 3.25 10.74 20.13
C LEU A 80 3.87 11.90 20.93
N ALA A 81 3.58 11.96 22.24
CA ALA A 81 3.95 13.08 23.09
C ALA A 81 5.47 13.29 23.19
N ASP A 82 6.24 12.20 23.15
CA ASP A 82 7.70 12.20 23.33
C ASP A 82 8.49 12.38 22.02
N VAL A 83 7.80 12.56 20.89
CA VAL A 83 8.42 12.83 19.58
C VAL A 83 8.25 14.31 19.26
N ASP A 84 9.33 14.97 18.81
CA ASP A 84 9.28 16.40 18.47
C ASP A 84 8.21 16.70 17.42
N GLY A 85 7.50 17.82 17.59
CA GLY A 85 6.30 18.18 16.82
C GLY A 85 5.05 17.34 17.14
N GLN A 86 5.14 16.37 18.06
CA GLN A 86 4.05 15.48 18.49
C GLN A 86 3.20 14.93 17.33
N PRO A 87 3.85 14.30 16.32
CA PRO A 87 3.16 13.78 15.16
C PRO A 87 2.15 12.72 15.57
N ARG A 88 1.14 12.52 14.72
CA ARG A 88 0.28 11.35 14.83
C ARG A 88 1.09 10.09 14.52
N LEU A 89 0.71 8.95 15.09
CA LEU A 89 1.43 7.69 14.91
C LEU A 89 1.66 7.35 13.42
N PHE A 90 0.66 7.54 12.57
CA PHE A 90 0.82 7.28 11.13
C PHE A 90 1.81 8.25 10.45
N GLU A 91 1.89 9.50 10.91
CA GLU A 91 2.82 10.51 10.36
C GLU A 91 4.26 10.20 10.74
N HIS A 92 4.46 9.73 11.99
CA HIS A 92 5.76 9.26 12.46
C HIS A 92 6.22 8.04 11.68
N LEU A 93 5.32 7.07 11.47
CA LEU A 93 5.62 5.91 10.65
C LEU A 93 5.95 6.28 9.19
N ALA A 94 5.24 7.23 8.60
CA ALA A 94 5.57 7.72 7.26
C ALA A 94 6.97 8.35 7.19
N HIS A 95 7.39 9.09 8.24
CA HIS A 95 8.76 9.61 8.35
C HIS A 95 9.80 8.48 8.43
N LEU A 96 9.56 7.48 9.29
CA LEU A 96 10.45 6.33 9.42
C LEU A 96 10.60 5.58 8.08
N ALA A 97 9.47 5.32 7.42
CA ALA A 97 9.42 4.60 6.16
C ALA A 97 10.01 5.39 4.98
N GLN A 98 9.99 6.72 4.97
CA GLN A 98 10.61 7.53 3.91
C GLN A 98 12.11 7.73 4.14
N GLY A 99 12.52 7.78 5.41
CA GLY A 99 13.91 8.01 5.81
C GLY A 99 14.58 6.73 6.30
N PRO A 100 14.78 6.58 7.63
CA PRO A 100 15.72 5.62 8.19
C PRO A 100 15.44 4.15 7.88
N TRP A 101 14.19 3.77 7.59
CA TRP A 101 13.86 2.37 7.26
C TRP A 101 14.01 2.05 5.78
N ASN A 102 14.07 3.05 4.89
CA ASN A 102 14.13 2.84 3.44
C ASN A 102 15.56 2.66 2.93
N LEU A 103 16.25 1.64 3.43
CA LEU A 103 17.67 1.44 3.18
C LEU A 103 18.02 1.25 1.69
N ASN A 104 17.07 0.78 0.87
CA ASN A 104 17.31 0.38 -0.51
C ASN A 104 16.18 0.74 -1.49
N GLY A 105 15.24 1.62 -1.09
CA GLY A 105 14.15 2.06 -1.95
C GLY A 105 13.01 1.04 -2.13
N GLN A 106 12.96 -0.03 -1.33
CA GLN A 106 11.98 -1.11 -1.45
C GLN A 106 10.71 -0.91 -0.61
N LEU A 107 10.62 0.18 0.16
CA LEU A 107 9.46 0.47 0.99
C LEU A 107 8.38 1.27 0.26
N GLY A 108 7.14 0.93 0.55
CA GLY A 108 5.95 1.72 0.29
C GLY A 108 5.04 1.76 1.51
N LEU A 109 3.94 2.48 1.41
CA LEU A 109 2.96 2.64 2.50
C LEU A 109 1.56 2.24 2.06
N VAL A 110 0.82 1.59 2.95
CA VAL A 110 -0.62 1.37 2.77
C VAL A 110 -1.39 2.53 3.39
N VAL A 111 -2.19 3.22 2.58
CA VAL A 111 -2.98 4.39 2.99
C VAL A 111 -4.41 4.22 2.47
N GLY A 112 -5.41 4.26 3.32
CA GLY A 112 -6.82 4.05 2.96
C GLY A 112 -7.40 5.19 2.13
N ALA A 113 -8.28 4.87 1.17
CA ALA A 113 -8.92 5.84 0.29
C ALA A 113 -9.97 6.77 0.96
N THR A 114 -10.38 6.46 2.19
CA THR A 114 -11.54 7.10 2.86
C THR A 114 -11.25 8.54 3.31
N TYR A 115 -9.97 8.90 3.52
CA TYR A 115 -9.58 10.20 4.07
C TYR A 115 -8.56 10.90 3.17
N PRO A 116 -9.01 11.66 2.16
CA PRO A 116 -8.13 12.38 1.24
C PRO A 116 -7.07 13.25 1.90
N ASP A 117 -7.42 13.96 2.97
CA ASP A 117 -6.50 14.84 3.69
C ASP A 117 -5.37 14.05 4.35
N GLU A 118 -5.64 12.82 4.78
CA GLU A 118 -4.62 11.94 5.35
C GLU A 118 -3.72 11.35 4.27
N ILE A 119 -4.25 11.06 3.07
CA ILE A 119 -3.44 10.69 1.91
C ILE A 119 -2.50 11.83 1.55
N ALA A 120 -3.02 13.05 1.43
CA ALA A 120 -2.22 14.24 1.14
C ALA A 120 -1.14 14.44 2.21
N ARG A 121 -1.49 14.29 3.49
CA ARG A 121 -0.54 14.41 4.60
C ARG A 121 0.56 13.36 4.55
N VAL A 122 0.22 12.09 4.32
CA VAL A 122 1.23 11.02 4.15
C VAL A 122 2.11 11.34 2.95
N ARG A 123 1.54 11.82 1.84
CA ARG A 123 2.31 12.15 0.66
C ARG A 123 3.28 13.32 0.89
N ASP A 124 2.89 14.34 1.64
CA ASP A 124 3.77 15.46 1.95
C ASP A 124 4.97 15.02 2.79
N ILE A 125 4.78 14.03 3.67
CA ILE A 125 5.84 13.43 4.49
C ILE A 125 6.72 12.47 3.66
N ALA A 126 6.09 11.66 2.82
CA ALA A 126 6.71 10.62 2.00
C ALA A 126 6.53 10.91 0.50
N PRO A 127 7.21 11.93 -0.05
CA PRO A 127 6.94 12.44 -1.40
C PRO A 127 7.25 11.43 -2.51
N ALA A 128 8.17 10.49 -2.27
CA ALA A 128 8.65 9.56 -3.29
C ALA A 128 8.15 8.13 -3.12
N LEU A 129 7.71 7.73 -1.92
CA LEU A 129 7.34 6.33 -1.68
C LEU A 129 6.11 5.91 -2.51
N PRO A 130 6.06 4.67 -3.02
CA PRO A 130 4.83 4.10 -3.56
C PRO A 130 3.75 4.01 -2.47
N LEU A 131 2.53 4.48 -2.77
CA LEU A 131 1.38 4.30 -1.89
C LEU A 131 0.45 3.22 -2.45
N LEU A 132 0.16 2.18 -1.66
CA LEU A 132 -0.89 1.22 -1.93
C LEU A 132 -2.20 1.71 -1.29
N ILE A 133 -3.20 1.98 -2.10
CA ILE A 133 -4.44 2.63 -1.69
C ILE A 133 -5.63 1.68 -1.85
N PRO A 134 -5.98 0.91 -0.81
CA PRO A 134 -7.20 0.11 -0.79
C PRO A 134 -8.44 0.97 -0.51
N GLY A 135 -9.59 0.49 -1.00
CA GLY A 135 -10.91 1.00 -0.58
C GLY A 135 -11.61 1.94 -1.55
N VAL A 136 -11.05 2.19 -2.74
CA VAL A 136 -11.76 2.96 -3.78
C VAL A 136 -13.01 2.20 -4.24
N GLY A 137 -14.13 2.92 -4.38
CA GLY A 137 -15.43 2.36 -4.75
C GLY A 137 -16.17 1.66 -3.59
N ALA A 138 -15.73 0.47 -3.20
CA ALA A 138 -16.48 -0.38 -2.27
C ALA A 138 -16.47 0.10 -0.80
N GLN A 139 -15.55 1.00 -0.42
CA GLN A 139 -15.48 1.60 0.92
C GLN A 139 -15.75 3.12 0.87
N GLY A 140 -16.34 3.61 -0.21
CA GLY A 140 -16.74 5.01 -0.36
C GLY A 140 -15.61 5.97 -0.75
N GLY A 141 -14.40 5.48 -1.05
CA GLY A 141 -13.31 6.34 -1.53
C GLY A 141 -13.52 6.82 -2.97
N ASP A 142 -13.39 8.13 -3.18
CA ASP A 142 -13.43 8.76 -4.51
C ASP A 142 -12.07 8.63 -5.24
N ALA A 143 -12.11 8.10 -6.46
CA ALA A 143 -10.94 7.82 -7.27
C ALA A 143 -10.20 9.10 -7.68
N ALA A 144 -10.93 10.14 -8.10
CA ALA A 144 -10.34 11.39 -8.56
C ALA A 144 -9.67 12.15 -7.39
N THR A 145 -10.33 12.20 -6.24
CA THR A 145 -9.77 12.82 -5.03
C THR A 145 -8.56 12.05 -4.50
N THR A 146 -8.60 10.72 -4.50
CA THR A 146 -7.45 9.86 -4.14
C THR A 146 -6.24 10.16 -5.02
N LEU A 147 -6.45 10.27 -6.33
CA LEU A 147 -5.40 10.54 -7.29
C LEU A 147 -4.78 11.92 -7.08
N LYS A 148 -5.60 12.96 -6.89
CA LYS A 148 -5.14 14.33 -6.59
C LYS A 148 -4.36 14.39 -5.28
N ALA A 149 -4.83 13.69 -4.24
CA ALA A 149 -4.18 13.68 -2.94
C ALA A 149 -2.84 12.94 -2.97
N GLY A 150 -2.79 11.78 -3.64
CA GLY A 150 -1.67 10.83 -3.51
C GLY A 150 -0.65 10.81 -4.65
N LEU A 151 -1.01 11.16 -5.88
CA LEU A 151 -0.06 11.10 -7.00
C LEU A 151 0.84 12.33 -7.00
N ARG A 152 2.14 12.13 -7.29
CA ARG A 152 3.07 13.22 -7.59
C ARG A 152 3.76 12.98 -8.94
N LYS A 153 3.92 14.05 -9.70
CA LYS A 153 4.60 14.10 -10.99
C LYS A 153 5.66 15.21 -10.98
N GLN A 154 6.74 14.99 -11.72
CA GLN A 154 7.72 16.03 -12.07
C GLN A 154 7.85 16.03 -13.59
N GLY A 155 7.22 17.01 -14.25
CA GLY A 155 6.96 16.95 -15.69
C GLY A 155 6.11 15.73 -16.03
N ASP A 156 6.54 14.95 -17.01
CA ASP A 156 5.86 13.72 -17.45
C ASP A 156 6.20 12.49 -16.59
N GLN A 157 7.16 12.59 -15.67
CA GLN A 157 7.59 11.47 -14.84
C GLN A 157 6.79 11.40 -13.53
N ILE A 158 6.40 10.19 -13.13
CA ILE A 158 5.78 9.94 -11.83
C ILE A 158 6.90 9.92 -10.77
N SER A 159 6.88 10.89 -9.86
CA SER A 159 7.85 11.01 -8.76
C SER A 159 7.35 10.40 -7.44
N GLY A 160 6.02 10.26 -7.30
CA GLY A 160 5.37 9.62 -6.15
C GLY A 160 4.21 8.76 -6.63
N PRO A 161 4.46 7.47 -6.94
CA PRO A 161 3.45 6.60 -7.53
C PRO A 161 2.39 6.18 -6.52
N ILE A 162 1.19 5.88 -7.02
CA ILE A 162 0.11 5.26 -6.25
C ILE A 162 -0.41 4.02 -6.97
N ILE A 163 -0.90 3.06 -6.19
CA ILE A 163 -1.54 1.82 -6.64
C ILE A 163 -2.93 1.80 -6.03
N VAL A 164 -3.96 2.06 -6.82
CA VAL A 164 -5.35 2.01 -6.36
C VAL A 164 -5.85 0.57 -6.44
N ASN A 165 -6.18 -0.03 -5.29
CA ASN A 165 -6.71 -1.38 -5.25
C ASN A 165 -8.25 -1.39 -5.30
N SER A 166 -8.79 -2.19 -6.23
CA SER A 166 -10.20 -2.53 -6.33
C SER A 166 -10.36 -4.04 -6.48
N SER A 167 -11.01 -4.68 -5.50
CA SER A 167 -11.19 -6.15 -5.49
C SER A 167 -12.64 -6.53 -5.76
N ARG A 168 -13.54 -6.32 -4.80
CA ARG A 168 -14.95 -6.76 -4.89
C ARG A 168 -15.70 -6.15 -6.08
N ALA A 169 -15.47 -4.87 -6.39
CA ALA A 169 -16.14 -4.21 -7.51
C ALA A 169 -15.75 -4.81 -8.88
N ILE A 170 -14.54 -5.40 -8.98
CA ILE A 170 -14.08 -6.09 -10.18
C ILE A 170 -14.51 -7.57 -10.16
N LEU A 171 -14.21 -8.29 -9.07
CA LEU A 171 -14.45 -9.73 -8.95
C LEU A 171 -15.94 -10.08 -8.98
N TYR A 172 -16.81 -9.21 -8.48
CA TYR A 172 -18.25 -9.44 -8.40
C TYR A 172 -19.05 -8.57 -9.38
N ALA A 173 -18.40 -8.06 -10.43
CA ALA A 173 -19.08 -7.37 -11.53
C ALA A 173 -20.12 -8.27 -12.22
N SER A 174 -19.90 -9.60 -12.19
CA SER A 174 -20.90 -10.59 -12.54
C SER A 174 -20.66 -11.89 -11.76
N SER A 175 -21.75 -12.62 -11.48
CA SER A 175 -21.74 -13.97 -10.90
C SER A 175 -22.07 -15.06 -11.93
N THR A 176 -22.13 -14.71 -13.23
CA THR A 176 -22.51 -15.64 -14.30
C THR A 176 -21.32 -16.02 -15.20
N LYS A 177 -21.59 -16.68 -16.33
CA LYS A 177 -20.55 -17.17 -17.25
C LYS A 177 -19.74 -16.06 -17.92
N ASP A 178 -20.25 -14.83 -17.92
CA ASP A 178 -19.58 -13.64 -18.48
C ASP A 178 -18.62 -12.95 -17.49
N PHE A 179 -18.37 -13.52 -16.31
CA PHE A 179 -17.56 -12.90 -15.24
C PHE A 179 -16.21 -12.34 -15.72
N ALA A 180 -15.54 -13.02 -16.65
CA ALA A 180 -14.24 -12.59 -17.15
C ALA A 180 -14.32 -11.29 -17.97
N HIS A 181 -15.36 -11.15 -18.80
CA HIS A 181 -15.62 -9.92 -19.57
C HIS A 181 -16.09 -8.81 -18.63
N ALA A 182 -17.06 -9.10 -17.76
CA ALA A 182 -17.56 -8.11 -16.80
C ALA A 182 -16.45 -7.58 -15.87
N ALA A 183 -15.56 -8.44 -15.38
CA ALA A 183 -14.41 -8.02 -14.57
C ALA A 183 -13.43 -7.14 -15.37
N ARG A 184 -13.20 -7.46 -16.65
CA ARG A 184 -12.37 -6.63 -17.53
C ARG A 184 -12.98 -5.25 -17.73
N ASP A 185 -14.27 -5.18 -18.03
CA ASP A 185 -14.98 -3.92 -18.26
C ASP A 185 -14.99 -3.06 -16.99
N ALA A 186 -15.25 -3.67 -15.83
CA ALA A 186 -15.16 -2.99 -14.54
C ALA A 186 -13.75 -2.46 -14.24
N ALA A 187 -12.70 -3.22 -14.58
CA ALA A 187 -11.32 -2.77 -14.43
C ALA A 187 -10.98 -1.60 -15.37
N LEU A 188 -11.43 -1.66 -16.63
CA LEU A 188 -11.23 -0.57 -17.60
C LEU A 188 -11.98 0.69 -17.20
N GLN A 189 -13.22 0.56 -16.71
CA GLN A 189 -14.00 1.68 -16.20
C GLN A 189 -13.34 2.32 -14.98
N ALA A 190 -12.86 1.51 -14.03
CA ALA A 190 -12.12 2.01 -12.87
C ALA A 190 -10.80 2.68 -13.25
N HIS A 191 -10.11 2.19 -14.29
CA HIS A 191 -8.92 2.85 -14.80
C HIS A 191 -9.25 4.20 -15.48
N GLY A 192 -10.34 4.25 -16.26
CA GLY A 192 -10.81 5.47 -16.92
C GLY A 192 -11.24 6.57 -15.95
N SER A 193 -11.66 6.23 -14.73
CA SER A 193 -11.94 7.25 -13.69
C SER A 193 -10.68 7.81 -13.00
N LEU A 194 -9.50 7.24 -13.27
CA LEU A 194 -8.20 7.63 -12.71
C LEU A 194 -7.37 8.46 -13.71
N THR A 195 -7.99 9.16 -14.65
CA THR A 195 -7.27 10.06 -15.57
C THR A 195 -7.43 11.52 -15.13
N ILE A 196 -6.30 12.24 -15.02
CA ILE A 196 -6.21 13.71 -14.86
C ILE A 196 -5.57 14.25 -16.13
#